data_AF-A0A2E2VCP4-F1
#
_entry.id   AF-A0A2E2VCP4-F1
#
_cell.length_a   1.000
_cell.length_b   1.000
_cell.length_c   1.000
_cell.angle_alpha   90.00
_cell.angle_beta   90.00
_cell.angle_gamma   90.00
#
_symmetry.space_group_name_H-M   'P 1'
#
loop_
_entity.id
_entity.type
_entity.pdbx_description
1 polymer ?
#
loop_
_entity_poly.entity_id
_entity_poly.type
_entity_poly.pdbx_seq_one_letter_code
_entity_poly.pdbx_strand_id
1 'polypeptide(L)'
;MRINSRVISAILVTLGLLTAGCMGQEESPFYGEEIKPKIPVGDFILIDEDGEPYALSELEGKVIVIAFLFTRCPDICPIVSANLHYVAEQLGDTYGEEVAILSITVDPWTDNSTVLKQYSDDRGFHWPHLTGSLEELQPVWVNFDVGLTTYDSDQDGDGVADGFDLCADTPEGEEVDDEGCGLDTQQPEDSAVTVKHHPLSYWVDHTTGTIIVDKNFNQRVWWGDTDWNAEMVLDDILYLLEE
;
A
#
# COMPACT_ATOMS: atom_id res chain seq x y z
N MET A 1 8.46 47.31 49.70
CA MET A 1 8.66 47.75 48.31
C MET A 1 7.41 47.35 47.52
N ARG A 2 6.56 48.29 47.10
CA ARG A 2 5.32 47.98 46.37
C ARG A 2 5.66 47.82 44.88
N ILE A 3 5.53 46.61 44.36
CA ILE A 3 5.76 46.32 42.94
C ILE A 3 4.55 46.87 42.17
N ASN A 4 4.81 47.70 41.16
CA ASN A 4 3.79 48.39 40.37
C ASN A 4 3.03 47.40 39.48
N SER A 5 1.70 47.47 39.42
CA SER A 5 0.88 46.53 38.63
C SER A 5 1.25 46.57 37.14
N ARG A 6 1.70 47.71 36.62
CA ARG A 6 2.22 47.85 35.25
C ARG A 6 3.49 47.04 35.00
N VAL A 7 4.33 46.86 36.01
CA VAL A 7 5.56 46.04 35.93
C VAL A 7 5.20 44.56 35.93
N ILE A 8 4.20 44.16 36.71
CA ILE A 8 3.69 42.77 36.72
C ILE A 8 3.07 42.41 35.38
N SER A 9 2.25 43.31 34.80
CA SER A 9 1.68 43.11 33.47
C SER A 9 2.75 43.02 32.38
N ALA A 10 3.78 43.87 32.44
CA ALA A 10 4.88 43.81 31.47
C ALA A 10 5.62 42.46 31.54
N ILE A 11 5.94 41.98 32.75
CA ILE A 11 6.63 40.70 32.96
C ILE A 11 5.78 39.53 32.42
N LEU A 12 4.48 39.49 32.70
CA LEU A 12 3.57 38.45 32.22
C LEU A 12 3.45 38.43 30.69
N VAL A 13 3.42 39.59 30.03
CA VAL A 13 3.38 39.69 28.57
C VAL A 13 4.69 39.22 27.94
N THR A 14 5.85 39.62 28.49
CA THR A 14 7.15 39.10 28.03
C THR A 14 7.31 37.60 28.26
N LEU A 15 6.80 37.07 29.38
CA LEU A 15 6.87 35.64 29.68
C LEU A 15 5.97 34.84 28.73
N GLY A 16 4.78 35.35 28.41
CA GLY A 16 3.88 34.73 27.42
C GLY A 16 4.45 34.71 25.99
N LEU A 17 5.19 35.76 25.60
CA LEU A 17 5.91 35.81 24.31
C LEU A 17 7.11 34.85 24.27
N LEU A 18 7.76 34.58 25.40
CA LEU A 18 8.87 33.63 25.50
C LEU A 18 8.40 32.16 25.50
N THR A 19 7.17 31.88 25.92
CA THR A 19 6.60 30.51 25.93
C THR A 19 5.88 30.13 24.63
N ALA A 20 5.64 31.08 23.72
CA ALA A 20 4.96 30.82 22.45
C ALA A 20 5.77 29.94 21.47
N GLY A 21 7.04 29.67 21.76
CA GLY A 21 7.92 28.83 20.93
C GLY A 21 8.06 27.36 21.37
N CYS A 22 7.37 26.91 22.44
CA CYS A 22 7.50 25.53 22.96
C CYS A 22 6.31 24.62 22.58
N MET A 23 5.73 24.83 21.40
CA MET A 23 4.85 23.84 20.75
C MET A 23 5.45 23.51 19.38
N GLY A 24 6.73 23.12 19.36
CA GLY A 24 7.30 22.43 18.22
C GLY A 24 6.75 21.01 18.23
N GLN A 25 5.76 20.73 17.39
CA GLN A 25 5.48 19.37 16.98
C GLN A 25 6.78 18.85 16.37
N GLU A 26 7.37 17.78 16.92
CA GLU A 26 8.51 17.14 16.27
C GLU A 26 8.06 16.76 14.86
N GLU A 27 8.59 17.47 13.86
CA GLU A 27 8.35 17.11 12.47
C GLU A 27 8.92 15.71 12.24
N SER A 28 8.12 14.85 11.62
CA SER A 28 8.57 13.54 11.18
C SER A 28 9.80 13.71 10.30
N PRO A 29 10.86 12.90 10.48
CA PRO A 29 11.98 12.90 9.54
C PRO A 29 11.60 12.26 8.19
N PHE A 30 10.45 11.59 8.14
CA PHE A 30 9.94 10.89 6.96
C PHE A 30 8.97 11.76 6.17
N TYR A 31 9.00 11.59 4.85
CA TYR A 31 8.00 12.14 3.93
C TYR A 31 6.69 11.36 3.99
N GLY A 32 6.76 10.03 4.14
CA GLY A 32 5.60 9.20 4.41
C GLY A 32 5.06 9.37 5.84
N GLU A 33 3.92 8.75 6.12
CA GLU A 33 3.34 8.79 7.46
C GLU A 33 4.18 7.95 8.43
N GLU A 34 4.75 8.61 9.44
CA GLU A 34 5.52 7.91 10.47
C GLU A 34 4.62 7.09 11.40
N ILE A 35 4.85 5.79 11.45
CA ILE A 35 4.10 4.86 12.30
C ILE A 35 4.56 5.01 13.75
N LYS A 36 3.71 5.64 14.58
CA LYS A 36 3.95 5.85 16.01
C LYS A 36 2.83 5.26 16.88
N PRO A 37 3.16 4.37 17.84
CA PRO A 37 4.48 3.79 18.10
C PRO A 37 4.92 2.83 16.98
N LYS A 38 6.23 2.55 16.89
CA LYS A 38 6.76 1.51 15.99
C LYS A 38 6.03 0.18 16.24
N ILE A 39 5.57 -0.49 15.18
CA ILE A 39 4.85 -1.77 15.26
C ILE A 39 5.81 -2.90 14.85
N PRO A 40 6.04 -3.93 15.69
CA PRO A 40 6.87 -5.06 15.29
C PRO A 40 6.17 -5.88 14.20
N VAL A 41 6.96 -6.32 13.22
CA VAL A 41 6.50 -7.27 12.20
C VAL A 41 6.60 -8.68 12.77
N GLY A 42 5.50 -9.42 12.72
CA GLY A 42 5.46 -10.84 13.08
C GLY A 42 6.20 -11.66 12.03
N ASP A 43 6.96 -12.66 12.49
CA ASP A 43 7.63 -13.57 11.56
C ASP A 43 6.60 -14.34 10.72
N PHE A 44 6.94 -14.61 9.46
CA PHE A 44 6.11 -15.34 8.52
C PHE A 44 6.96 -16.16 7.57
N ILE A 45 6.35 -17.22 7.05
CA ILE A 45 6.87 -17.99 5.92
C ILE A 45 5.75 -18.04 4.90
N LEU A 46 6.01 -17.50 3.71
CA LEU A 46 5.10 -17.52 2.57
C LEU A 46 5.77 -18.27 1.42
N ILE A 47 5.11 -18.33 0.26
CA ILE A 47 5.61 -18.98 -0.94
C ILE A 47 5.87 -17.91 -2.00
N ASP A 48 7.05 -17.92 -2.62
CA ASP A 48 7.40 -16.99 -3.70
C ASP A 48 6.83 -17.42 -5.06
N GLU A 49 7.15 -16.65 -6.10
CA GLU A 49 6.72 -16.92 -7.47
C GLU A 49 7.35 -18.17 -8.09
N ASP A 50 8.50 -18.62 -7.57
CA ASP A 50 9.15 -19.85 -8.01
C ASP A 50 8.61 -21.09 -7.26
N GLY A 51 7.72 -20.89 -6.29
CA GLY A 51 7.09 -21.94 -5.50
C GLY A 51 7.93 -22.37 -4.29
N GLU A 52 8.95 -21.58 -3.93
CA GLU A 52 9.84 -21.86 -2.82
C GLU A 52 9.38 -21.13 -1.54
N PRO A 53 9.60 -21.72 -0.36
CA PRO A 53 9.33 -21.04 0.90
C PRO A 53 10.24 -19.82 1.07
N TYR A 54 9.65 -18.70 1.48
CA TYR A 54 10.35 -17.44 1.73
C TYR A 54 10.04 -16.95 3.14
N ALA A 55 11.05 -16.87 4.01
CA ALA A 55 10.89 -16.44 5.39
C ALA A 55 11.31 -14.98 5.60
N LEU A 56 10.53 -14.21 6.38
CA LEU A 56 10.91 -12.84 6.74
C LEU A 56 12.28 -12.77 7.42
N SER A 57 12.62 -13.78 8.22
CA SER A 57 13.92 -13.90 8.90
C SER A 57 15.13 -13.91 7.95
N GLU A 58 14.97 -14.22 6.66
CA GLU A 58 16.04 -14.14 5.67
C GLU A 58 16.47 -12.70 5.37
N LEU A 59 15.63 -11.72 5.75
CA LEU A 59 15.86 -10.29 5.57
C LEU A 59 16.43 -9.61 6.82
N GLU A 60 16.93 -10.37 7.80
CA GLU A 60 17.50 -9.81 9.03
C GLU A 60 18.60 -8.78 8.72
N GLY A 61 18.49 -7.61 9.36
CA GLY A 61 19.44 -6.51 9.19
C GLY A 61 19.23 -5.62 7.96
N LYS A 62 18.21 -5.91 7.12
CA LYS A 62 17.87 -5.10 5.95
C LYS A 62 16.71 -4.14 6.24
N VAL A 63 16.66 -3.04 5.51
CA VAL A 63 15.43 -2.23 5.38
C VAL A 63 14.53 -2.92 4.35
N ILE A 64 13.24 -3.07 4.65
CA ILE A 64 12.32 -3.86 3.83
C ILE A 64 11.15 -2.99 3.39
N VAL A 65 10.90 -2.92 2.09
CA VAL A 65 9.73 -2.26 1.52
C VAL A 65 8.70 -3.32 1.17
N ILE A 66 7.53 -3.28 1.79
CA ILE A 66 6.48 -4.29 1.61
C ILE A 66 5.24 -3.62 1.01
N ALA A 67 4.86 -4.09 -0.17
CA ALA A 67 3.63 -3.67 -0.85
C ALA A 67 2.60 -4.81 -0.89
N PHE A 68 1.33 -4.49 -0.72
CA PHE A 68 0.23 -5.44 -0.83
C PHE A 68 -0.49 -5.21 -2.16
N LEU A 69 -0.47 -6.20 -3.04
CA LEU A 69 -0.87 -6.07 -4.44
C LEU A 69 -1.64 -7.30 -4.89
N PHE A 70 -2.34 -7.25 -6.02
CA PHE A 70 -2.79 -8.47 -6.70
C PHE A 70 -2.71 -8.30 -8.22
N THR A 71 -2.54 -9.42 -8.93
CA THR A 71 -2.18 -9.38 -10.37
C THR A 71 -3.28 -8.81 -11.27
N ARG A 72 -4.53 -8.88 -10.84
CA ARG A 72 -5.71 -8.42 -11.59
C ARG A 72 -6.11 -6.98 -11.30
N CYS A 73 -5.42 -6.32 -10.38
CA CYS A 73 -5.69 -4.95 -9.96
C CYS A 73 -5.56 -4.00 -11.16
N PRO A 74 -6.66 -3.33 -11.58
CA PRO A 74 -6.66 -2.56 -12.83
C PRO A 74 -6.06 -1.15 -12.70
N ASP A 75 -5.96 -0.63 -11.47
CA ASP A 75 -5.71 0.79 -11.23
C ASP A 75 -4.37 1.05 -10.55
N ILE A 76 -4.33 1.03 -9.22
CA ILE A 76 -3.20 1.57 -8.47
C ILE A 76 -1.97 0.64 -8.43
N CYS A 77 -2.18 -0.68 -8.46
CA CYS A 77 -1.10 -1.67 -8.33
C CYS A 77 -0.06 -1.61 -9.46
N PRO A 78 -0.43 -1.43 -10.74
CA PRO A 78 0.53 -1.14 -11.81
C PRO A 78 1.41 0.09 -11.54
N ILE A 79 0.86 1.15 -10.95
CA ILE A 79 1.58 2.39 -10.64
C ILE A 79 2.57 2.16 -9.50
N VAL A 80 2.10 1.56 -8.39
CA VAL A 80 2.93 1.20 -7.25
C VAL A 80 4.08 0.28 -7.67
N SER A 81 3.79 -0.76 -8.48
CA SER A 81 4.81 -1.69 -8.95
C SER A 81 5.87 -1.02 -9.83
N ALA A 82 5.46 -0.08 -10.71
CA ALA A 82 6.41 0.68 -11.53
C ALA A 82 7.29 1.60 -10.66
N ASN A 83 6.72 2.22 -9.63
CA ASN A 83 7.48 3.04 -8.68
C ASN A 83 8.48 2.21 -7.88
N LEU A 84 8.10 1.01 -7.42
CA LEU A 84 9.01 0.09 -6.74
C LEU A 84 10.13 -0.39 -7.66
N HIS A 85 9.84 -0.63 -8.94
CA HIS A 85 10.86 -0.95 -9.94
C HIS A 85 11.87 0.19 -10.09
N TYR A 86 11.40 1.43 -10.21
CA TYR A 86 12.28 2.60 -10.23
C TYR A 86 13.14 2.71 -8.96
N VAL A 87 12.54 2.52 -7.77
CA VAL A 87 13.28 2.54 -6.49
C VAL A 87 14.36 1.45 -6.49
N ALA A 88 14.04 0.23 -6.93
CA ALA A 88 15.01 -0.86 -7.03
C ALA A 88 16.19 -0.49 -7.96
N GLU A 89 15.91 0.12 -9.12
CA GLU A 89 16.94 0.59 -10.05
C GLU A 89 17.82 1.68 -9.43
N GLN A 90 17.24 2.63 -8.68
CA GLN A 90 18.00 3.71 -8.04
C GLN A 90 18.87 3.21 -6.88
N LEU A 91 18.41 2.19 -6.15
CA LEU A 91 19.19 1.57 -5.07
C LEU A 91 20.43 0.84 -5.61
N GLY A 92 20.42 0.34 -6.85
CA GLY A 92 21.58 -0.31 -7.46
C GLY A 92 22.12 -1.46 -6.61
N ASP A 93 23.41 -1.43 -6.27
CA ASP A 93 24.07 -2.47 -5.48
C ASP A 93 23.52 -2.56 -4.03
N THR A 94 22.91 -1.49 -3.50
CA THR A 94 22.28 -1.49 -2.17
C THR A 94 21.03 -2.39 -2.14
N TYR A 95 20.35 -2.54 -3.28
CA TYR A 95 19.23 -3.46 -3.41
C TYR A 95 19.72 -4.92 -3.39
N GLY A 96 19.09 -5.74 -2.55
CA GLY A 96 19.51 -7.11 -2.28
C GLY A 96 20.60 -7.25 -1.21
N GLU A 97 21.45 -6.24 -0.99
CA GLU A 97 22.48 -6.25 0.07
C GLU A 97 21.97 -5.65 1.39
N GLU A 98 21.39 -4.46 1.36
CA GLU A 98 20.95 -3.72 2.56
C GLU A 98 19.46 -3.39 2.53
N VAL A 99 18.87 -3.35 1.33
CA VAL A 99 17.42 -3.13 1.13
C VAL A 99 16.81 -4.31 0.41
N ALA A 100 15.62 -4.72 0.85
CA ALA A 100 14.78 -5.68 0.14
C ALA A 100 13.43 -5.07 -0.19
N ILE A 101 12.85 -5.50 -1.30
CA ILE A 101 11.47 -5.19 -1.68
C ILE A 101 10.72 -6.52 -1.68
N LEU A 102 9.49 -6.52 -1.19
CA LEU A 102 8.57 -7.64 -1.28
C LEU A 102 7.22 -7.13 -1.76
N SER A 103 6.50 -7.98 -2.49
CA SER A 103 5.06 -7.80 -2.62
C SER A 103 4.32 -9.03 -2.11
N ILE A 104 3.20 -8.82 -1.42
CA ILE A 104 2.40 -9.87 -0.81
C ILE A 104 1.00 -9.80 -1.40
N THR A 105 0.48 -10.92 -1.91
CA THR A 105 -0.85 -10.93 -2.50
C THR A 105 -1.96 -10.75 -1.46
N VAL A 106 -3.01 -10.08 -1.89
CA VAL A 106 -4.31 -9.92 -1.23
C VAL A 106 -5.42 -10.74 -1.91
N ASP A 107 -5.10 -11.41 -3.03
CA ASP A 107 -6.00 -12.26 -3.81
C ASP A 107 -5.41 -13.67 -4.05
N PRO A 108 -5.12 -14.45 -2.98
CA PRO A 108 -4.45 -15.74 -3.11
C PRO A 108 -5.27 -16.82 -3.85
N TRP A 109 -6.56 -16.59 -4.08
CA TRP A 109 -7.40 -17.51 -4.87
C TRP A 109 -7.07 -17.45 -6.36
N THR A 110 -6.58 -16.32 -6.84
CA THR A 110 -6.07 -16.17 -8.21
C THR A 110 -4.55 -16.18 -8.26
N ASP A 111 -3.91 -15.46 -7.33
CA ASP A 111 -2.47 -15.22 -7.31
C ASP A 111 -1.70 -16.38 -6.67
N ASN A 112 -1.67 -17.52 -7.37
CA ASN A 112 -0.72 -18.59 -7.07
C ASN A 112 0.67 -18.29 -7.64
N SER A 113 1.70 -19.03 -7.24
CA SER A 113 3.09 -18.82 -7.68
C SER A 113 3.26 -18.73 -9.20
N THR A 114 2.54 -19.56 -9.97
CA THR A 114 2.62 -19.51 -11.45
C THR A 114 2.09 -18.20 -12.03
N VAL A 115 0.97 -17.70 -11.49
CA VAL A 115 0.36 -16.43 -11.91
C VAL A 115 1.25 -15.26 -11.51
N LEU A 116 1.79 -15.28 -10.29
CA LEU A 116 2.74 -14.27 -9.81
C LEU A 116 4.05 -14.28 -10.61
N LYS A 117 4.55 -15.45 -11.01
CA LYS A 117 5.74 -15.56 -11.84
C LYS A 117 5.53 -14.91 -13.19
N GLN A 118 4.40 -15.22 -13.83
CA GLN A 118 4.05 -14.62 -15.10
C GLN A 118 3.89 -13.09 -14.98
N TYR A 119 3.22 -12.62 -13.92
CA TYR A 119 3.09 -11.18 -13.65
C TYR A 119 4.45 -10.49 -13.51
N SER A 120 5.37 -11.09 -12.75
CA SER A 120 6.72 -10.58 -12.53
C SER A 120 7.53 -10.57 -13.83
N ASP A 121 7.54 -11.68 -14.58
CA ASP A 121 8.28 -11.84 -15.83
C ASP A 121 7.78 -10.87 -16.92
N ASP A 122 6.46 -10.74 -17.10
CA ASP A 122 5.85 -9.86 -18.11
C ASP A 122 6.17 -8.38 -17.86
N ARG A 123 6.45 -8.02 -16.61
CA ARG A 123 6.75 -6.65 -16.17
C ARG A 123 8.24 -6.39 -15.94
N GLY A 124 9.08 -7.43 -15.95
CA GLY A 124 10.50 -7.32 -15.64
C GLY A 124 10.78 -6.99 -14.17
N PHE A 125 9.91 -7.44 -13.26
CA PHE A 125 10.14 -7.33 -11.82
C PHE A 125 11.04 -8.49 -11.35
N HIS A 126 11.84 -8.22 -10.33
CA HIS A 126 12.88 -9.15 -9.85
C HIS A 126 12.91 -9.28 -8.34
N TRP A 127 11.92 -8.70 -7.64
CA TRP A 127 11.74 -8.91 -6.21
C TRP A 127 10.74 -10.04 -5.97
N PRO A 128 10.77 -10.70 -4.80
CA PRO A 128 9.82 -11.75 -4.47
C PRO A 128 8.36 -11.28 -4.48
N HIS A 129 7.52 -12.04 -5.16
CA HIS A 129 6.06 -11.91 -5.15
C HIS A 129 5.47 -13.07 -4.36
N LEU A 130 4.95 -12.77 -3.16
CA LEU A 130 4.60 -13.77 -2.16
C LEU A 130 3.10 -14.08 -2.14
N THR A 131 2.78 -15.36 -1.97
CA THR A 131 1.44 -15.91 -1.76
C THR A 131 1.45 -17.01 -0.70
N GLY A 132 0.29 -17.57 -0.40
CA GLY A 132 0.14 -18.61 0.61
C GLY A 132 -1.31 -19.04 0.77
N SER A 133 -1.54 -19.97 1.69
CA SER A 133 -2.89 -20.26 2.14
C SER A 133 -3.46 -19.10 2.96
N LEU A 134 -4.78 -19.03 3.08
CA LEU A 134 -5.43 -18.01 3.92
C LEU A 134 -5.00 -18.09 5.39
N GLU A 135 -4.69 -19.29 5.91
CA GLU A 135 -4.21 -19.49 7.28
C GLU A 135 -2.82 -18.84 7.48
N GLU A 136 -1.98 -18.84 6.45
CA GLU A 136 -0.65 -18.23 6.46
C GLU A 136 -0.70 -16.72 6.21
N LEU A 137 -1.56 -16.26 5.29
CA LEU A 137 -1.66 -14.85 4.90
C LEU A 137 -2.44 -13.99 5.90
N GLN A 138 -3.49 -14.53 6.52
CA GLN A 138 -4.35 -13.76 7.42
C GLN A 138 -3.58 -13.12 8.60
N PRO A 139 -2.66 -13.81 9.31
CA PRO A 139 -1.84 -13.19 10.34
C PRO A 139 -0.94 -12.06 9.81
N VAL A 140 -0.43 -12.20 8.58
CA VAL A 140 0.39 -11.16 7.93
C VAL A 140 -0.47 -9.94 7.66
N TRP A 141 -1.61 -10.09 6.97
CA TRP A 141 -2.53 -8.98 6.70
C TRP A 141 -2.96 -8.26 7.98
N VAL A 142 -3.31 -9.00 9.04
CA VAL A 142 -3.67 -8.41 10.35
C VAL A 142 -2.51 -7.63 10.96
N ASN A 143 -1.26 -8.10 10.83
CA ASN A 143 -0.10 -7.40 11.39
C ASN A 143 0.19 -6.07 10.69
N PHE A 144 -0.14 -5.96 9.41
CA PHE A 144 0.02 -4.75 8.59
C PHE A 144 -1.29 -3.95 8.43
N ASP A 145 -2.36 -4.30 9.16
CA ASP A 145 -3.69 -3.69 9.08
C ASP A 145 -4.30 -3.65 7.66
N VAL A 146 -3.98 -4.66 6.85
CA VAL A 146 -4.54 -4.85 5.51
C VAL A 146 -5.94 -5.44 5.66
N GLY A 147 -6.95 -4.59 5.49
CA GLY A 147 -8.35 -5.01 5.48
C GLY A 147 -8.71 -5.63 4.14
N LEU A 148 -9.30 -6.83 4.16
CA LEU A 148 -9.89 -7.44 2.97
C LEU A 148 -11.41 -7.34 3.05
N THR A 149 -12.02 -6.74 2.04
CA THR A 149 -13.45 -6.87 1.78
C THR A 149 -13.60 -7.68 0.50
N THR A 150 -14.04 -8.93 0.65
CA THR A 150 -14.41 -9.79 -0.47
C THR A 150 -15.89 -9.61 -0.76
N TYR A 151 -16.26 -9.21 -1.97
CA TYR A 151 -17.64 -9.18 -2.42
C TYR A 151 -17.94 -10.45 -3.21
N ASP A 152 -18.80 -11.31 -2.66
CA ASP A 152 -19.25 -12.55 -3.28
C ASP A 152 -20.69 -12.47 -3.81
N SER A 153 -21.33 -11.31 -3.70
CA SER A 153 -22.67 -11.05 -4.22
C SER A 153 -22.63 -10.16 -5.46
N ASP A 154 -23.31 -10.66 -6.49
CA ASP A 154 -23.69 -9.99 -7.73
C ASP A 154 -25.19 -10.30 -7.85
N GLN A 155 -26.03 -9.35 -7.46
CA GLN A 155 -27.45 -9.56 -7.23
C GLN A 155 -28.25 -9.66 -8.53
N ASP A 156 -27.89 -8.87 -9.55
CA ASP A 156 -28.56 -8.85 -10.84
C ASP A 156 -27.88 -9.74 -11.90
N GLY A 157 -26.68 -10.24 -11.61
CA GLY A 157 -25.97 -11.24 -12.39
C GLY A 157 -25.31 -10.65 -13.64
N ASP A 158 -25.01 -9.35 -13.65
CA ASP A 158 -24.43 -8.64 -14.78
C ASP A 158 -22.90 -8.84 -14.91
N GLY A 159 -22.27 -9.42 -13.89
CA GLY A 159 -20.84 -9.69 -13.83
C GLY A 159 -20.01 -8.68 -13.04
N VAL A 160 -20.63 -7.68 -12.41
CA VAL A 160 -20.04 -6.72 -11.48
C VAL A 160 -20.57 -7.01 -10.07
N ALA A 161 -19.72 -7.05 -9.04
CA ALA A 161 -20.22 -7.33 -7.69
C ALA A 161 -20.91 -6.11 -7.09
N ASP A 162 -21.90 -6.34 -6.23
CA ASP A 162 -22.74 -5.32 -5.57
C ASP A 162 -21.94 -4.18 -4.89
N GLY A 163 -20.69 -4.45 -4.49
CA GLY A 163 -19.80 -3.45 -3.88
C GLY A 163 -19.24 -2.42 -4.86
N PHE A 164 -19.18 -2.76 -6.14
CA PHE A 164 -18.63 -1.98 -7.25
C PHE A 164 -19.69 -1.58 -8.28
N ASP A 165 -20.86 -2.20 -8.21
CA ASP A 165 -21.98 -1.98 -9.10
C ASP A 165 -22.76 -0.71 -8.73
N LEU A 166 -22.68 0.29 -9.60
CA LEU A 166 -23.42 1.55 -9.51
C LEU A 166 -24.84 1.44 -10.06
N CYS A 167 -25.14 0.33 -10.74
CA CYS A 167 -26.32 0.05 -11.52
C CYS A 167 -26.94 -1.32 -11.14
N ALA A 168 -27.20 -1.51 -9.84
CA ALA A 168 -27.71 -2.74 -9.18
C ALA A 168 -29.03 -3.39 -9.66
N ASP A 169 -29.57 -2.98 -10.81
CA ASP A 169 -30.78 -3.55 -11.42
C ASP A 169 -30.60 -3.66 -12.96
N THR A 170 -29.40 -3.98 -13.44
CA THR A 170 -29.12 -4.14 -14.87
C THR A 170 -29.89 -5.35 -15.42
N PRO A 171 -30.62 -5.20 -16.55
CA PRO A 171 -31.35 -6.29 -17.16
C PRO A 171 -30.47 -7.50 -17.53
N GLU A 172 -30.95 -8.71 -17.20
CA GLU A 172 -30.27 -9.97 -17.52
C GLU A 172 -29.89 -10.07 -19.01
N GLY A 173 -28.59 -10.22 -19.28
CA GLY A 173 -28.02 -10.37 -20.62
C GLY A 173 -27.71 -9.07 -21.36
N GLU A 174 -27.84 -7.91 -20.70
CA GLU A 174 -27.30 -6.65 -21.18
C GLU A 174 -25.76 -6.63 -21.02
N GLU A 175 -25.04 -6.08 -22.01
CA GLU A 175 -23.60 -5.84 -21.85
C GLU A 175 -23.42 -4.59 -20.99
N VAL A 176 -22.61 -4.70 -19.93
CA VAL A 176 -22.33 -3.62 -18.99
C VAL A 176 -20.89 -3.11 -19.09
N ASP A 177 -20.66 -1.90 -18.61
CA ASP A 177 -19.32 -1.39 -18.34
C ASP A 177 -18.76 -1.86 -16.99
N ASP A 178 -17.63 -1.31 -16.58
CA ASP A 178 -16.94 -1.70 -15.35
C ASP A 178 -17.65 -1.23 -14.07
N GLU A 179 -18.68 -0.40 -14.20
CA GLU A 179 -19.52 0.11 -13.10
C GLU A 179 -20.86 -0.63 -13.00
N GLY A 180 -21.07 -1.70 -13.79
CA GLY A 180 -22.31 -2.46 -13.85
C GLY A 180 -23.39 -1.79 -14.70
N CYS A 181 -23.07 -0.74 -15.45
CA CYS A 181 -24.07 0.05 -16.17
C CYS A 181 -24.17 -0.35 -17.64
N GLY A 182 -25.41 -0.60 -18.11
CA GLY A 182 -25.69 -1.07 -19.48
C GLY A 182 -25.17 -0.15 -20.59
N LEU A 183 -24.39 -0.70 -21.53
CA LEU A 183 -23.74 0.04 -22.62
C LEU A 183 -24.74 0.70 -23.59
N ASP A 184 -25.94 0.14 -23.74
CA ASP A 184 -27.00 0.67 -24.61
C ASP A 184 -27.86 1.73 -23.92
N THR A 185 -27.88 1.75 -22.57
CA THR A 185 -28.68 2.69 -21.77
C THR A 185 -27.89 3.93 -21.35
N GLN A 186 -26.56 3.90 -21.46
CA GLN A 186 -25.70 5.06 -21.33
C GLN A 186 -25.87 6.01 -22.52
N GLN A 187 -26.41 7.21 -22.28
CA GLN A 187 -26.35 8.27 -23.28
C GLN A 187 -24.88 8.58 -23.62
N PRO A 188 -24.54 8.88 -24.87
CA PRO A 188 -23.15 9.06 -25.28
C PRO A 188 -22.58 10.33 -24.65
N GLU A 189 -21.76 10.17 -23.62
CA GLU A 189 -20.76 11.15 -23.23
C GLU A 189 -19.53 10.91 -24.11
N ASP A 190 -19.33 11.80 -25.09
CA ASP A 190 -18.13 11.85 -25.93
C ASP A 190 -16.87 11.85 -25.05
N SER A 191 -16.23 10.70 -24.86
CA SER A 191 -14.82 10.58 -24.43
C SER A 191 -14.27 9.18 -24.71
N ALA A 192 -13.43 9.10 -25.72
CA ALA A 192 -12.70 7.90 -26.09
C ALA A 192 -11.67 7.51 -25.02
N VAL A 193 -11.96 6.50 -24.20
CA VAL A 193 -10.96 5.56 -23.65
C VAL A 193 -11.63 4.20 -23.49
N THR A 194 -11.24 3.22 -24.29
CA THR A 194 -11.61 1.81 -24.06
C THR A 194 -10.51 1.19 -23.20
N VAL A 195 -10.75 1.10 -21.90
CA VAL A 195 -9.93 0.24 -21.02
C VAL A 195 -10.56 -1.15 -21.11
N LYS A 196 -9.75 -2.15 -21.46
CA LYS A 196 -10.22 -3.54 -21.54
C LYS A 196 -10.10 -4.16 -20.15
N HIS A 197 -11.21 -4.34 -19.45
CA HIS A 197 -11.22 -5.13 -18.22
C HIS A 197 -11.70 -6.55 -18.49
N HIS A 198 -11.05 -7.50 -17.81
CA HIS A 198 -11.40 -8.90 -17.86
C HIS A 198 -12.55 -9.17 -16.88
N PRO A 199 -13.57 -9.96 -17.25
CA PRO A 199 -14.67 -10.28 -16.34
C PRO A 199 -14.11 -11.10 -15.18
N LEU A 200 -14.16 -10.53 -13.96
CA LEU A 200 -13.71 -11.20 -12.74
C LEU A 200 -14.93 -11.76 -12.03
N SER A 201 -14.84 -13.01 -11.55
CA SER A 201 -15.93 -13.68 -10.82
C SER A 201 -16.11 -13.24 -9.36
N TYR A 202 -15.30 -12.29 -8.88
CA TYR A 202 -15.37 -11.66 -7.56
C TYR A 202 -14.40 -10.48 -7.50
N TRP A 203 -14.68 -9.54 -6.60
CA TRP A 203 -13.88 -8.33 -6.41
C TRP A 203 -13.20 -8.31 -5.03
N VAL A 204 -11.98 -7.79 -5.00
CA VAL A 204 -11.19 -7.61 -3.78
C VAL A 204 -10.97 -6.11 -3.58
N ASP A 205 -11.55 -5.56 -2.52
CA ASP A 205 -11.24 -4.21 -2.05
C ASP A 205 -10.38 -4.28 -0.78
N HIS A 206 -9.39 -3.41 -0.70
CA HIS A 206 -8.51 -3.33 0.45
C HIS A 206 -7.97 -1.91 0.65
N THR A 207 -7.86 -1.49 1.91
CA THR A 207 -7.03 -0.34 2.25
C THR A 207 -5.58 -0.79 2.16
N THR A 208 -4.91 -0.49 1.06
CA THR A 208 -3.48 -0.76 0.90
C THR A 208 -2.66 0.51 0.92
N GLY A 209 -1.45 0.30 1.41
CA GLY A 209 -0.34 1.21 1.34
C GLY A 209 0.92 0.36 1.45
N THR A 210 2.05 0.98 1.17
CA THR A 210 3.35 0.33 1.30
C THR A 210 4.04 0.76 2.55
N ILE A 211 4.65 -0.23 3.19
CA ILE A 211 5.20 -0.08 4.51
C ILE A 211 6.69 -0.31 4.41
N ILE A 212 7.46 0.65 4.93
CA ILE A 212 8.90 0.54 5.08
C ILE A 212 9.18 0.04 6.50
N VAL A 213 9.87 -1.08 6.59
CA VAL A 213 10.24 -1.79 7.82
C VAL A 213 11.74 -1.59 8.06
N ASP A 214 12.13 -1.25 9.29
CA ASP A 214 13.54 -1.09 9.65
C ASP A 214 14.27 -2.43 9.85
N LYS A 215 15.60 -2.33 10.00
CA LYS A 215 16.53 -3.45 10.22
C LYS A 215 16.22 -4.31 11.46
N ASN A 216 15.35 -3.83 12.34
CA ASN A 216 14.92 -4.53 13.56
C ASN A 216 13.50 -5.09 13.41
N PHE A 217 12.99 -5.21 12.18
CA PHE A 217 11.64 -5.67 11.87
C PHE A 217 10.54 -4.84 12.54
N ASN A 218 10.66 -3.51 12.55
CA ASN A 218 9.55 -2.65 12.94
C ASN A 218 9.03 -1.89 11.73
N GLN A 219 7.71 -1.82 11.58
CA GLN A 219 7.05 -0.92 10.64
C GLN A 219 7.35 0.54 11.07
N ARG A 220 7.79 1.36 10.12
CA ARG A 220 8.29 2.72 10.38
C ARG A 220 7.55 3.79 9.61
N VAL A 221 7.29 3.53 8.34
CA VAL A 221 6.74 4.52 7.43
C VAL A 221 5.65 3.84 6.63
N TRP A 222 4.49 4.47 6.58
CA TRP A 222 3.39 4.07 5.70
C TRP A 222 3.27 5.08 4.56
N TRP A 223 3.12 4.56 3.35
CA TRP A 223 2.88 5.32 2.13
C TRP A 223 1.56 4.87 1.53
N GLY A 224 0.60 5.80 1.40
CA GLY A 224 -0.65 5.52 0.71
C GLY A 224 -0.42 5.36 -0.79
N ASP A 225 -1.18 4.44 -1.41
CA ASP A 225 -0.93 4.07 -2.81
C ASP A 225 -1.14 5.24 -3.80
N THR A 226 -1.98 6.22 -3.45
CA THR A 226 -2.24 7.43 -4.25
C THR A 226 -1.27 8.59 -4.00
N ASP A 227 -0.58 8.59 -2.86
CA ASP A 227 0.31 9.69 -2.44
C ASP A 227 1.77 9.42 -2.81
N TRP A 228 1.99 8.45 -3.69
CA TRP A 228 3.30 7.88 -3.94
C TRP A 228 4.22 8.79 -4.76
N ASN A 229 5.31 9.24 -4.14
CA ASN A 229 6.45 9.85 -4.83
C ASN A 229 7.69 8.97 -4.65
N ALA A 230 8.15 8.35 -5.74
CA ALA A 230 9.21 7.36 -5.68
C ALA A 230 10.56 7.92 -5.17
N GLU A 231 10.86 9.20 -5.43
CA GLU A 231 12.08 9.84 -4.91
C GLU A 231 11.99 10.07 -3.40
N MET A 232 10.83 10.46 -2.89
CA MET A 232 10.62 10.65 -1.44
C MET A 232 10.59 9.32 -0.68
N VAL A 233 10.01 8.28 -1.28
CA VAL A 233 10.10 6.91 -0.75
C VAL A 233 11.54 6.45 -0.68
N LEU A 234 12.34 6.74 -1.72
CA LEU A 234 13.77 6.43 -1.71
C LEU A 234 14.49 7.18 -0.58
N ASP A 235 14.21 8.46 -0.37
CA ASP A 235 14.80 9.24 0.74
C ASP A 235 14.46 8.64 2.12
N ASP A 236 13.21 8.19 2.33
CA ASP A 236 12.79 7.53 3.58
C ASP A 236 13.52 6.18 3.79
N ILE A 237 13.74 5.41 2.72
CA ILE A 237 14.53 4.17 2.75
C ILE A 237 15.97 4.48 3.15
N LEU A 238 16.59 5.47 2.50
CA LEU A 238 17.97 5.87 2.77
C LEU A 238 18.13 6.38 4.21
N TYR A 239 17.15 7.12 4.74
CA TYR A 239 17.15 7.53 6.14
C TYR A 239 17.21 6.33 7.10
N LEU A 240 16.41 5.28 6.85
CA LEU A 240 16.41 4.06 7.67
C LEU A 240 17.68 3.22 7.51
N LEU A 241 18.40 3.37 6.40
CA LEU A 241 19.73 2.78 6.25
C LEU A 241 20.78 3.48 7.12
N GLU A 242 20.62 4.77 7.39
CA GLU A 242 21.55 5.53 8.24
C GLU A 242 21.28 5.39 9.76
N GLU A 243 20.07 4.97 10.14
CA GLU A 243 19.68 4.64 11.53
C GLU A 243 20.31 3.32 12.03
#